data_AF-A0A7J9CHS1-F1
#
_entry.id   AF-A0A7J9CHS1-F1
#
_cell.length_a   1.000
_cell.length_b   1.000
_cell.length_c   1.000
_cell.angle_alpha   90.00
_cell.angle_beta   90.00
_cell.angle_gamma   90.00
#
_symmetry.space_group_name_H-M   'P 1'
#
loop_
_entity.id
_entity.type
_entity.pdbx_description
1 polymer ?
#
loop_
_entity_poly.entity_id
_entity_poly.type
_entity_poly.pdbx_seq_one_letter_code
_entity_poly.pdbx_strand_id
1 'polypeptide(L)'
;MNDGIEQISTSITNAALLLRENIRIVGLELSRSIASEKVIQESAQKLYLDLSKVKGLTEDERYHALRNIPDHPTKMHIFFSLPSSVRLERVRRFLSDY
;
A
#
# COMPACT_ATOMS: atom_id res chain seq x y z
N MET A 1 -49.83 9.56 -19.15
CA MET A 1 -49.10 9.86 -17.89
C MET A 1 -48.21 8.70 -17.42
N ASN A 2 -48.22 7.54 -18.09
CA ASN A 2 -47.47 6.34 -17.71
C ASN A 2 -46.03 6.30 -18.27
N ASP A 3 -45.85 6.77 -19.51
CA ASP A 3 -44.58 6.65 -20.25
C ASP A 3 -43.42 7.42 -19.60
N GLY A 4 -43.70 8.56 -18.96
CA GLY A 4 -42.68 9.33 -18.23
C GLY A 4 -42.21 8.64 -16.94
N ILE A 5 -43.11 7.94 -16.24
CA ILE A 5 -42.75 7.16 -15.04
C ILE A 5 -41.91 5.94 -15.43
N GLU A 6 -42.27 5.28 -16.53
CA GLU A 6 -41.50 4.15 -17.07
C GLU A 6 -40.10 4.59 -17.50
N GLN A 7 -39.98 5.72 -18.20
CA GLN A 7 -38.69 6.28 -18.60
C GLN A 7 -37.79 6.65 -17.40
N ILE A 8 -38.36 7.23 -16.34
CA ILE A 8 -37.65 7.53 -15.09
C ILE A 8 -37.19 6.23 -14.42
N SER A 9 -38.06 5.23 -14.32
CA SER A 9 -37.76 3.93 -13.73
C SER A 9 -36.62 3.21 -14.45
N THR A 10 -36.65 3.20 -15.79
CA THR A 10 -35.58 2.64 -16.62
C THR A 10 -34.26 3.39 -16.41
N SER A 11 -34.31 4.73 -16.35
CA SER A 11 -33.11 5.55 -16.15
C SER A 11 -32.47 5.29 -14.78
N ILE A 12 -33.27 5.18 -13.72
CA ILE A 12 -32.80 4.84 -12.37
C ILE A 12 -32.18 3.43 -12.36
N THR A 13 -32.84 2.46 -12.99
CA THR A 13 -32.34 1.09 -13.06
C THR A 13 -31.00 1.02 -13.79
N ASN A 14 -30.86 1.73 -14.91
CA ASN A 14 -29.62 1.81 -15.66
C ASN A 14 -28.50 2.48 -14.86
N ALA A 15 -28.80 3.59 -14.16
CA ALA A 15 -27.84 4.25 -13.28
C ALA A 15 -27.38 3.32 -12.12
N ALA A 16 -28.30 2.56 -11.53
CA ALA A 16 -27.98 1.60 -10.48
C ALA A 16 -27.09 0.45 -10.99
N LEU A 17 -27.35 -0.05 -12.22
CA LEU A 17 -26.51 -1.07 -12.86
C LEU A 17 -25.09 -0.56 -13.12
N LEU A 18 -24.96 0.65 -13.66
CA LEU A 18 -23.66 1.29 -13.90
C LEU A 18 -22.90 1.51 -12.58
N LEU A 19 -23.59 1.99 -11.54
CA LEU A 19 -22.99 2.19 -10.23
C LEU A 19 -22.49 0.87 -9.63
N ARG A 20 -23.30 -0.19 -9.69
CA ARG A 20 -22.92 -1.53 -9.22
C ARG A 20 -21.65 -2.02 -9.91
N GLU A 21 -21.58 -1.86 -11.23
CA GLU A 21 -20.43 -2.33 -12.00
C GLU A 21 -19.17 -1.52 -11.69
N ASN A 22 -19.28 -0.19 -11.58
CA ASN A 22 -18.17 0.67 -11.20
C ASN A 22 -17.65 0.34 -9.79
N ILE A 23 -18.55 0.12 -8.82
CA ILE A 23 -18.18 -0.29 -7.45
C ILE A 23 -17.44 -1.63 -7.47
N ARG A 24 -17.91 -2.59 -8.27
CA ARG A 24 -17.26 -3.91 -8.42
C ARG A 24 -15.84 -3.78 -8.99
N ILE A 25 -15.66 -2.96 -10.02
CA ILE A 25 -14.36 -2.73 -10.67
C ILE A 25 -13.40 -2.07 -9.68
N VAL A 26 -13.81 -0.97 -9.05
CA VAL A 26 -12.99 -0.27 -8.04
C VAL A 26 -12.63 -1.19 -6.88
N GLY A 27 -13.57 -2.01 -6.42
CA GLY A 27 -13.31 -3.00 -5.36
C GLY A 27 -12.28 -4.05 -5.74
N LEU A 28 -12.28 -4.51 -6.99
CA LEU A 28 -11.28 -5.45 -7.52
C LEU A 28 -9.89 -4.82 -7.65
N GLU A 29 -9.81 -3.59 -8.17
CA GLU A 29 -8.56 -2.85 -8.28
C GLU A 29 -7.95 -2.56 -6.91
N LEU A 30 -8.78 -2.14 -5.95
CA LEU A 30 -8.36 -1.94 -4.56
C LEU A 30 -7.87 -3.23 -3.93
N SER A 31 -8.60 -4.33 -4.10
CA SER A 31 -8.20 -5.64 -3.56
C SER A 31 -6.85 -6.10 -4.14
N ARG A 32 -6.63 -5.88 -5.44
CA ARG A 32 -5.35 -6.17 -6.10
C ARG A 32 -4.23 -5.28 -5.54
N SER A 33 -4.50 -3.99 -5.39
CA SER A 33 -3.54 -3.03 -4.81
C SER A 33 -3.13 -3.42 -3.39
N ILE A 34 -4.10 -3.76 -2.53
CA ILE A 34 -3.85 -4.20 -1.15
C ILE A 34 -3.04 -5.51 -1.13
N ALA A 35 -3.37 -6.47 -1.99
CA ALA A 35 -2.62 -7.71 -2.09
C ALA A 35 -1.16 -7.46 -2.51
N SER A 36 -0.94 -6.59 -3.51
CA SER A 36 0.41 -6.19 -3.92
C SER A 36 1.17 -5.47 -2.81
N GLU A 37 0.52 -4.55 -2.07
CA GLU A 37 1.10 -3.85 -0.93
C GLU A 37 1.55 -4.84 0.17
N LYS A 38 0.70 -5.81 0.51
CA LYS A 38 1.02 -6.83 1.51
C LYS A 38 2.25 -7.66 1.11
N VAL A 39 2.32 -8.09 -0.15
CA VAL A 39 3.48 -8.85 -0.67
C VAL A 39 4.78 -8.04 -0.59
N ILE A 40 4.71 -6.74 -0.91
CA ILE A 40 5.86 -5.83 -0.78
C ILE A 40 6.29 -5.71 0.69
N GLN A 41 5.34 -5.53 1.61
CA GLN A 41 5.63 -5.41 3.04
C GLN A 41 6.28 -6.67 3.61
N GLU A 42 5.74 -7.85 3.27
CA GLU A 42 6.30 -9.15 3.67
C GLU A 42 7.70 -9.38 3.09
N SER A 43 7.91 -9.00 1.82
CA SER A 43 9.22 -9.10 1.16
C SER A 43 10.25 -8.18 1.81
N ALA A 44 9.86 -6.95 2.16
CA ALA A 44 10.73 -6.00 2.87
C ALA A 44 11.09 -6.48 4.28
N GLN A 45 10.12 -7.07 5.01
CA GLN A 45 10.38 -7.71 6.30
C GLN A 45 11.36 -8.86 6.19
N LYS A 46 11.14 -9.76 5.22
CA LYS A 46 12.04 -10.89 4.99
C LYS A 46 13.46 -10.41 4.67
N LEU A 47 13.59 -9.43 3.79
CA LEU A 47 14.88 -8.84 3.44
C LEU A 47 15.56 -8.21 4.67
N TYR A 48 14.83 -7.46 5.49
CA TYR A 48 15.39 -6.89 6.73
C TYR A 48 15.91 -7.98 7.67
N LEU A 49 15.14 -9.05 7.84
CA LEU A 49 15.53 -10.19 8.67
C LEU A 49 16.77 -10.90 8.12
N ASP A 50 16.87 -11.08 6.81
CA ASP A 50 18.03 -11.71 6.18
C ASP A 50 19.28 -10.82 6.29
N LEU A 51 19.14 -9.51 6.10
CA LEU A 51 20.22 -8.55 6.35
C LEU A 51 20.66 -8.54 7.82
N SER A 52 19.74 -8.78 8.76
CA SER A 52 20.08 -8.83 10.19
C SER A 52 21.01 -9.99 10.58
N LYS A 53 21.02 -11.05 9.78
CA LYS A 53 21.87 -12.24 9.97
C LYS A 53 23.28 -12.04 9.42
N VAL A 54 23.50 -11.02 8.59
CA VAL A 54 24.81 -10.73 8.01
C VAL A 54 25.73 -10.17 9.10
N LYS A 55 26.79 -10.92 9.42
CA LYS A 55 27.78 -10.51 10.43
C LYS A 55 28.54 -9.28 9.95
N GLY A 56 28.70 -8.30 10.85
CA GLY A 56 29.42 -7.05 10.57
C GLY A 56 28.57 -5.97 9.91
N LEU A 57 27.34 -6.29 9.48
CA LEU A 57 26.43 -5.31 8.90
C LEU A 57 25.75 -4.51 10.01
N THR A 58 26.02 -3.21 10.04
CA THR A 58 25.42 -2.24 10.97
C THR A 58 23.95 -1.99 10.65
N GLU A 59 23.20 -1.45 11.61
CA GLU A 59 21.79 -1.08 11.40
C GLU A 59 21.62 -0.01 10.31
N ASP A 60 22.61 0.87 10.16
CA ASP A 60 22.63 1.91 9.13
C ASP A 60 22.83 1.34 7.72
N GLU A 61 23.69 0.35 7.57
CA GLU A 61 23.88 -0.33 6.28
C GLU A 61 22.67 -1.17 5.89
N ARG A 62 22.02 -1.82 6.86
CA ARG A 62 20.73 -2.52 6.66
C ARG A 62 19.67 -1.54 6.18
N TYR A 63 19.64 -0.36 6.79
CA TYR A 63 18.75 0.72 6.42
C TYR A 63 19.00 1.22 5.00
N HIS A 64 20.26 1.47 4.65
CA HIS A 64 20.63 1.96 3.33
C HIS A 64 20.31 0.93 2.23
N ALA A 65 20.49 -0.36 2.52
CA ALA A 65 20.10 -1.44 1.61
C ALA A 65 18.59 -1.44 1.33
N LEU A 66 17.75 -1.24 2.36
CA LEU A 66 16.30 -1.12 2.19
C LEU A 66 15.86 0.17 1.48
N ARG A 67 16.59 1.28 1.68
CA ARG A 67 16.32 2.57 1.04
C ARG A 67 16.52 2.53 -0.48
N ASN A 68 17.39 1.64 -0.97
CA ASN A 68 17.68 1.46 -2.39
C ASN A 68 16.56 0.71 -3.14
N ILE A 69 15.53 0.19 -2.45
CA ILE A 69 14.35 -0.35 -3.13
C ILE A 69 13.62 0.82 -3.82
N PRO A 70 13.42 0.76 -5.15
CA PRO A 70 12.83 1.87 -5.89
C PRO A 70 11.34 2.07 -5.57
N ASP A 71 10.91 3.31 -5.83
CA ASP A 71 9.56 3.88 -5.81
C ASP A 71 8.86 4.34 -4.51
N HIS A 72 8.07 5.40 -4.71
CA HIS A 72 7.52 6.33 -3.73
C HIS A 72 6.28 5.84 -2.93
N PRO A 73 5.54 4.76 -3.32
CA PRO A 73 4.66 4.05 -2.38
C PRO A 73 5.41 2.96 -1.60
N THR A 74 6.30 2.21 -2.27
CA THR A 74 7.07 1.11 -1.69
C THR A 74 7.91 1.53 -0.47
N LYS A 75 8.47 2.75 -0.48
CA LYS A 75 9.21 3.31 0.67
C LYS A 75 8.38 3.45 1.94
N MET A 76 7.10 3.82 1.81
CA MET A 76 6.19 3.92 2.95
C MET A 76 5.83 2.54 3.48
N HIS A 77 5.58 1.57 2.59
CA HIS A 77 5.32 0.19 2.99
C HIS A 77 6.53 -0.46 3.67
N ILE A 78 7.74 -0.23 3.16
CA ILE A 78 9.00 -0.66 3.82
C ILE A 78 9.11 -0.01 5.20
N PHE A 79 8.78 1.28 5.34
CA PHE A 79 8.79 1.91 6.65
C PHE A 79 7.86 1.19 7.62
N PHE A 80 6.60 0.94 7.25
CA PHE A 80 5.63 0.23 8.10
C PHE A 80 5.95 -1.25 8.32
N SER A 81 6.78 -1.84 7.48
CA SER A 81 7.23 -3.23 7.60
C SER A 81 8.26 -3.42 8.73
N LEU A 82 8.98 -2.37 9.13
CA LEU A 82 10.04 -2.44 10.13
C LEU A 82 9.53 -2.60 11.58
N PRO A 83 10.32 -3.21 12.48
CA PRO A 83 10.02 -3.22 13.91
C PRO A 83 9.78 -1.81 14.46
N SER A 84 8.92 -1.67 15.48
CA SER A 84 8.54 -0.37 16.04
C SER A 84 9.74 0.44 16.56
N SER A 85 10.73 -0.22 17.18
CA SER A 85 11.97 0.43 17.63
C SER A 85 12.75 1.06 16.48
N VAL A 86 12.90 0.32 15.38
CA VAL A 86 13.62 0.74 14.17
C VAL A 86 12.89 1.89 13.47
N ARG A 87 11.55 1.83 13.40
CA ARG A 87 10.73 2.94 12.88
C ARG A 87 10.93 4.21 13.69
N LEU A 88 10.91 4.11 15.01
CA LEU A 88 11.08 5.24 15.91
C LEU A 88 12.48 5.86 15.77
N GLU A 89 13.53 5.04 15.69
CA GLU A 89 14.89 5.52 15.45
C GLU A 89 15.01 6.26 14.10
N ARG A 90 14.39 5.73 13.06
CA ARG A 90 14.37 6.37 11.73
C ARG A 90 13.69 7.75 11.77
N VAL A 91 12.56 7.88 12.49
CA VAL A 91 11.89 9.16 12.68
C VAL A 91 12.78 10.14 13.45
N ARG A 92 13.45 9.69 14.52
CA ARG A 92 14.37 10.55 15.28
C ARG A 92 15.50 11.07 14.40
N ARG A 93 16.16 10.20 13.61
CA ARG A 93 17.25 10.61 12.71
C ARG A 93 16.77 11.60 11.66
N PHE A 94 15.61 11.34 11.03
CA PHE A 94 15.02 12.28 10.07
C PHE A 94 14.77 13.67 10.66
N LEU A 95 14.35 13.73 11.93
CA LEU A 95 14.14 15.00 12.64
C LEU A 95 15.44 15.64 13.13
N SER A 96 16.50 14.86 13.36
CA SER A 96 17.83 15.33 13.75
C SER A 96 18.68 15.84 12.57
N ASP A 97 18.36 15.41 11.35
CA ASP A 97 19.03 15.85 10.11
C ASP A 97 18.48 17.20 9.58
N TYR A 98 17.61 17.87 10.35
CA TYR A 98 17.00 19.19 10.08
C TYR A 98 17.55 20.25 11.04
#